data_AF-A0A9C9X022-F1
#
_entry.id   AF-A0A9C9X022-F1
#
_cell.length_a   1.000
_cell.length_b   1.000
_cell.length_c   1.000
_cell.angle_alpha   90.00
_cell.angle_beta   90.00
_cell.angle_gamma   90.00
#
_symmetry.space_group_name_H-M   'P 1'
#
loop_
_entity.id
_entity.type
_entity.pdbx_description
1 polymer ?
#
loop_
_entity_poly.entity_id
_entity_poly.type
_entity_poly.pdbx_seq_one_letter_code
_entity_poly.pdbx_strand_id
1 'polypeptide(L)'
;MLLEAGIPEEQIVTQACPHLAGSIERGTDSEETRSLVKKYVDAALEKFPQKNKPVFISFNCTHYGYIADLFKENFLEKGYQVRELLDPNPLMADFIFHSPYQHRFDSTTVTVKIVSQPRMSAKRIQSISALIEKVSPQTANALRSYQFVPDFFEWRSIAEEHGKE
;
A
#
# COMPACT_ATOMS: atom_id res chain seq x y z
N MET A 1 1.04 14.41 -16.33
CA MET A 1 2.22 14.20 -15.46
C MET A 1 2.57 15.49 -14.72
N LEU A 2 3.25 15.45 -13.56
CA LEU A 2 3.58 16.66 -12.77
C LEU A 2 4.42 17.69 -13.55
N LEU A 3 5.33 17.21 -14.40
CA LEU A 3 6.12 18.05 -15.31
C LEU A 3 5.22 18.80 -16.32
N GLU A 4 4.24 18.12 -16.90
CA GLU A 4 3.27 18.71 -17.84
C GLU A 4 2.35 19.73 -17.14
N ALA A 5 2.12 19.56 -15.82
CA ALA A 5 1.41 20.51 -14.99
C ALA A 5 2.29 21.71 -14.56
N GLY A 6 3.54 21.78 -15.03
CA GLY A 6 4.45 22.90 -14.77
C GLY A 6 5.25 22.79 -13.47
N ILE A 7 5.26 21.62 -12.80
CA ILE A 7 6.15 21.41 -11.65
C ILE A 7 7.57 21.14 -12.14
N PRO A 8 8.57 21.94 -11.70
CA PRO A 8 9.95 21.74 -12.12
C PRO A 8 10.52 20.40 -11.63
N GLU A 9 11.37 19.77 -12.44
CA GLU A 9 11.96 18.46 -12.14
C GLU A 9 12.77 18.46 -10.84
N GLU A 10 13.48 19.56 -10.54
CA GLU A 10 14.27 19.73 -9.32
C GLU A 10 13.42 19.77 -8.03
N GLN A 11 12.11 19.91 -8.15
CA GLN A 11 11.15 19.84 -7.03
C GLN A 11 10.53 18.45 -6.86
N ILE A 12 10.84 17.51 -7.76
CA ILE A 12 10.29 16.17 -7.77
C ILE A 12 11.40 15.19 -7.40
N VAL A 13 11.29 14.57 -6.22
CA VAL A 13 12.19 13.50 -5.80
C VAL A 13 11.47 12.17 -5.84
N THR A 14 12.03 11.23 -6.61
CA THR A 14 11.58 9.84 -6.63
C THR A 14 12.48 8.97 -5.76
N GLN A 15 11.86 8.19 -4.87
CA GLN A 15 12.56 7.22 -4.05
C GLN A 15 11.92 5.84 -4.18
N ALA A 16 12.68 4.88 -4.69
CA ALA A 16 12.28 3.49 -4.68
C ALA A 16 12.44 2.91 -3.26
N CYS A 17 11.42 2.22 -2.77
CA CYS A 17 11.40 1.62 -1.43
C CYS A 17 11.15 0.10 -1.52
N PRO A 18 12.08 -0.68 -2.10
CA PRO A 18 11.92 -2.13 -2.24
C PRO A 18 11.77 -2.80 -0.87
N HIS A 19 11.10 -3.94 -0.82
CA HIS A 19 10.83 -4.74 0.39
C HIS A 19 9.93 -4.08 1.46
N LEU A 20 9.72 -2.75 1.43
CA LEU A 20 8.89 -2.05 2.40
C LEU A 20 7.45 -2.58 2.40
N ALA A 21 6.86 -2.80 1.23
CA ALA A 21 5.51 -3.38 1.12
C ALA A 21 5.39 -4.73 1.84
N GLY A 22 6.35 -5.63 1.62
CA GLY A 22 6.38 -6.93 2.28
C GLY A 22 6.60 -6.82 3.80
N SER A 23 7.37 -5.83 4.26
CA SER A 23 7.57 -5.58 5.69
C SER A 23 6.28 -5.07 6.35
N ILE A 24 5.57 -4.12 5.71
CA ILE A 24 4.26 -3.62 6.15
C ILE A 24 3.25 -4.78 6.28
N GLU A 25 3.21 -5.70 5.31
CA GLU A 25 2.34 -6.89 5.38
C GLU A 25 2.64 -7.79 6.57
N ARG A 26 3.86 -7.78 7.09
CA ARG A 26 4.26 -8.54 8.27
C ARG A 26 4.06 -7.75 9.56
N GLY A 27 3.91 -6.44 9.50
CA GLY A 27 3.69 -5.59 10.67
C GLY A 27 3.95 -4.12 10.37
N THR A 28 2.91 -3.30 10.45
CA THR A 28 2.97 -1.85 10.19
C THR A 28 3.84 -1.09 11.19
N ASP A 29 3.94 -1.58 12.42
CA ASP A 29 4.70 -0.98 13.51
C ASP A 29 6.02 -1.72 13.81
N SER A 30 6.33 -2.75 13.02
CA SER A 30 7.49 -3.61 13.26
C SER A 30 8.81 -2.84 13.13
N GLU A 31 9.83 -3.31 13.84
CA GLU A 31 11.18 -2.72 13.79
C GLU A 31 11.75 -2.70 12.36
N GLU A 32 11.47 -3.75 11.58
CA GLU A 32 11.84 -3.84 10.17
C GLU A 32 11.19 -2.71 9.35
N THR A 33 9.88 -2.50 9.52
CA THR A 33 9.13 -1.44 8.82
C THR A 33 9.67 -0.06 9.20
N ARG A 34 9.87 0.21 10.50
CA ARG A 34 10.42 1.48 11.00
C ARG A 34 11.81 1.76 10.44
N SER A 35 12.68 0.75 10.48
CA SER A 35 14.04 0.83 9.93
C SER A 35 14.05 1.12 8.43
N LEU A 36 13.18 0.45 7.66
CA LEU A 36 13.07 0.68 6.22
C LEU A 36 12.53 2.07 5.89
N VAL A 37 11.49 2.53 6.59
CA VAL A 37 10.96 3.90 6.40
C VAL A 37 12.05 4.92 6.66
N LYS A 38 12.74 4.83 7.80
CA LYS A 38 13.84 5.75 8.12
C LYS A 38 14.91 5.77 7.03
N LYS A 39 15.36 4.59 6.59
CA LYS A 39 16.35 4.44 5.51
C LYS A 39 15.91 5.14 4.23
N TYR A 40 14.66 4.96 3.82
CA TYR A 40 14.18 5.53 2.57
C TYR A 40 13.87 7.02 2.67
N VAL A 41 13.42 7.51 3.83
CA VAL A 41 13.28 8.95 4.07
C VAL A 41 14.66 9.63 4.05
N ASP A 42 15.67 9.07 4.71
CA ASP A 42 17.05 9.58 4.68
C ASP A 42 17.54 9.66 3.21
N ALA A 43 17.39 8.58 2.44
CA ALA A 43 17.81 8.54 1.02
C ALA A 43 17.03 9.50 0.11
N ALA A 44 15.76 9.76 0.40
CA ALA A 44 14.96 10.75 -0.34
C ALA A 44 15.44 12.18 -0.03
N LEU A 45 15.71 12.47 1.25
CA LEU A 45 16.17 13.79 1.70
C LEU A 45 17.58 14.13 1.21
N GLU A 46 18.46 13.14 1.04
CA GLU A 46 19.78 13.31 0.42
C GLU A 46 19.70 13.82 -1.03
N LYS A 47 18.62 13.47 -1.74
CA LYS A 47 18.36 13.92 -3.12
C LYS A 47 17.66 15.27 -3.19
N PHE A 48 17.14 15.77 -2.06
CA PHE A 48 16.31 16.97 -2.04
C PHE A 48 17.19 18.23 -1.94
N PRO A 49 17.24 19.07 -2.98
CA PRO A 49 18.19 20.19 -3.04
C PRO A 49 17.80 21.36 -2.12
N GLN A 50 16.54 21.44 -1.69
CA GLN A 50 15.98 22.62 -1.02
C GLN A 50 15.67 22.33 0.46
N LYS A 51 16.64 22.57 1.33
CA LYS A 51 16.43 22.50 2.78
C LYS A 51 15.38 23.53 3.23
N ASN A 52 14.58 23.17 4.23
CA ASN A 52 13.60 24.03 4.92
C ASN A 52 12.35 24.45 4.12
N LYS A 53 12.06 23.82 2.97
CA LYS A 53 10.76 24.02 2.30
C LYS A 53 9.74 22.96 2.74
N PRO A 54 8.44 23.30 2.80
CA PRO A 54 7.41 22.30 2.99
C PRO A 54 7.43 21.25 1.89
N VAL A 55 7.23 19.98 2.26
CA VAL A 55 7.23 18.84 1.34
C VAL A 55 5.84 18.24 1.22
N PHE A 56 5.50 17.79 0.02
CA PHE A 56 4.37 16.90 -0.23
C PHE A 56 4.93 15.48 -0.36
N ILE A 57 4.28 14.50 0.27
CA ILE A 57 4.73 13.11 0.23
C ILE A 57 3.68 12.31 -0.55
N SER A 58 4.05 11.74 -1.69
CA SER A 58 3.14 10.93 -2.52
C SER A 58 3.35 9.44 -2.31
N PHE A 59 2.28 8.74 -1.94
CA PHE A 59 2.28 7.30 -1.73
C PHE A 59 1.91 6.54 -2.99
N ASN A 60 2.91 6.27 -3.83
CA ASN A 60 2.71 5.59 -5.12
C ASN A 60 2.74 4.05 -5.02
N CYS A 61 2.47 3.51 -3.82
CA CYS A 61 2.32 2.09 -3.56
C CYS A 61 1.10 1.90 -2.66
N THR A 62 0.28 0.89 -2.95
CA THR A 62 -0.96 0.57 -2.22
C THR A 62 -0.76 0.32 -0.72
N HIS A 63 0.46 -0.04 -0.31
CA HIS A 63 0.76 -0.36 1.09
C HIS A 63 1.10 0.87 1.94
N TYR A 64 1.56 1.97 1.35
CA TYR A 64 2.18 3.07 2.12
C TYR A 64 1.15 3.89 2.90
N GLY A 65 -0.10 3.98 2.41
CA GLY A 65 -1.19 4.63 3.14
C GLY A 65 -1.41 4.05 4.54
N TYR A 66 -1.14 2.75 4.76
CA TYR A 66 -1.28 2.11 6.07
C TYR A 66 -0.23 2.55 7.11
N ILE A 67 0.86 3.17 6.67
CA ILE A 67 1.95 3.66 7.54
C ILE A 67 2.25 5.15 7.28
N ALA A 68 1.24 5.90 6.84
CA ALA A 68 1.35 7.32 6.51
C ALA A 68 1.94 8.15 7.66
N ASP A 69 1.50 7.89 8.88
CA ASP A 69 1.98 8.59 10.08
C ASP A 69 3.46 8.32 10.34
N LEU A 70 3.94 7.10 10.13
CA LEU A 70 5.35 6.74 10.31
C LEU A 70 6.26 7.50 9.33
N PHE A 71 5.81 7.70 8.09
CA PHE A 71 6.52 8.58 7.15
C PHE A 71 6.54 10.02 7.68
N LYS A 72 5.38 10.56 8.06
CA LYS A 72 5.25 11.94 8.55
C LYS A 72 6.17 12.19 9.74
N GLU A 73 6.18 11.30 10.72
CA GLU A 73 7.07 11.34 11.89
C GLU A 73 8.54 11.44 11.47
N ASN A 74 8.99 10.56 10.56
CA ASN A 74 10.38 10.55 10.10
C ASN A 74 10.78 11.86 9.38
N PHE A 75 9.89 12.47 8.60
CA PHE A 75 10.19 13.78 7.99
C PHE A 75 10.25 14.90 9.03
N LEU A 76 9.34 14.92 10.00
CA LEU A 76 9.31 15.91 11.08
C LEU A 76 10.56 15.83 11.97
N GLU A 77 11.02 14.62 12.31
CA GLU A 77 12.26 14.39 13.08
C GLU A 77 13.51 14.94 12.38
N LYS A 78 13.48 15.05 11.04
CA LYS A 78 14.55 15.64 10.24
C LYS A 78 14.41 17.15 10.03
N GLY A 79 13.43 17.77 10.68
CA GLY A 79 13.18 19.21 10.60
C GLY A 79 12.45 19.66 9.33
N TYR A 80 11.84 18.74 8.59
CA TYR A 80 11.03 19.09 7.42
C TYR A 80 9.56 19.31 7.80
N GLN A 81 8.94 20.33 7.22
CA GLN A 81 7.50 20.53 7.34
C GLN A 81 6.78 19.67 6.30
N VAL A 82 5.95 18.72 6.73
CA VAL A 82 5.08 17.95 5.83
C VAL A 82 3.81 18.75 5.58
N ARG A 83 3.58 19.16 4.33
CA ARG A 83 2.39 19.93 3.93
C ARG A 83 1.17 19.04 3.78
N GLU A 84 1.33 17.91 3.09
CA GLU A 84 0.24 16.95 2.81
C GLU A 84 0.83 15.56 2.54
N LEU A 85 0.05 14.53 2.88
CA LEU A 85 0.30 13.14 2.49
C LEU A 85 -0.69 12.78 1.38
N LEU A 86 -0.18 12.56 0.17
CA LEU A 86 -0.98 12.29 -1.01
C LEU A 86 -1.10 10.77 -1.18
N ASP A 87 -2.25 10.20 -0.81
CA ASP A 87 -2.58 8.80 -1.07
C ASP A 87 -3.63 8.72 -2.20
N PRO A 88 -3.25 8.27 -3.41
CA PRO A 88 -4.20 8.14 -4.50
C PRO A 88 -5.14 6.93 -4.32
N ASN A 89 -4.79 5.94 -3.49
CA ASN A 89 -5.47 4.65 -3.48
C ASN A 89 -6.97 4.74 -3.14
N PRO A 90 -7.41 5.54 -2.14
CA PRO A 90 -8.85 5.69 -1.87
C PRO A 90 -9.61 6.25 -3.06
N LEU A 91 -8.99 7.18 -3.81
CA LEU A 91 -9.61 7.87 -4.94
C LEU A 91 -9.65 7.02 -6.20
N MET A 92 -8.76 6.02 -6.32
CA MET A 92 -8.68 5.17 -7.50
C MET A 92 -9.94 4.32 -7.72
N ALA A 93 -10.77 4.09 -6.70
CA ALA A 93 -12.01 3.35 -6.86
C ALA A 93 -13.23 4.28 -7.13
N ASP A 94 -13.12 5.58 -6.89
CA ASP A 94 -14.27 6.49 -6.89
C ASP A 94 -14.95 6.57 -8.25
N PHE A 95 -14.20 6.45 -9.35
CA PHE A 95 -14.78 6.48 -10.70
C PHE A 95 -15.76 5.32 -10.97
N ILE A 96 -15.64 4.22 -10.23
CA ILE A 96 -16.54 3.07 -10.32
C ILE A 96 -17.90 3.39 -9.68
N PHE A 97 -17.91 4.26 -8.66
CA PHE A 97 -19.11 4.61 -7.89
C PHE A 97 -19.82 5.82 -8.49
N HIS A 98 -20.31 5.70 -9.72
CA HIS A 98 -21.07 6.77 -10.37
C HIS A 98 -22.46 6.98 -9.72
N SER A 99 -22.87 8.24 -9.54
CA SER A 99 -24.07 8.65 -8.77
C SER A 99 -25.38 7.90 -9.12
N PRO A 100 -25.74 7.65 -10.40
CA PRO A 100 -26.93 6.88 -10.78
C PRO A 100 -26.94 5.43 -10.27
N TYR A 101 -25.79 4.89 -9.88
CA TYR A 101 -25.65 3.52 -9.37
C TYR A 101 -25.45 3.45 -7.86
N GLN A 102 -25.31 4.59 -7.18
CA GLN A 102 -25.24 4.65 -5.73
C GLN A 102 -26.64 4.46 -5.12
N HIS A 103 -26.72 3.85 -3.94
CA HIS A 103 -27.96 3.70 -3.17
C HIS A 103 -29.15 3.06 -3.93
N ARG A 104 -28.87 2.17 -4.90
CA ARG A 104 -29.91 1.44 -5.66
C ARG A 104 -30.75 0.49 -4.80
N PHE A 105 -30.24 0.11 -3.63
CA PHE A 105 -30.85 -0.80 -2.68
C PHE A 105 -30.63 -0.26 -1.27
N ASP A 106 -31.60 -0.44 -0.38
CA ASP A 106 -31.51 0.00 1.03
C ASP A 106 -30.43 -0.76 1.81
N SER A 107 -30.14 -2.00 1.41
CA SER A 107 -29.07 -2.81 1.96
C SER A 107 -28.58 -3.83 0.93
N THR A 108 -27.36 -4.35 1.13
CA THR A 108 -26.78 -5.41 0.29
C THR A 108 -26.12 -6.44 1.19
N THR A 109 -26.51 -7.71 1.05
CA THR A 109 -25.81 -8.80 1.71
C THR A 109 -24.53 -9.11 0.94
N VAL A 110 -23.37 -8.92 1.58
CA VAL A 110 -22.06 -9.22 1.00
C VAL A 110 -21.47 -10.43 1.73
N THR A 111 -21.07 -11.44 0.96
CA THR A 111 -20.31 -12.58 1.47
C THR A 111 -18.94 -12.58 0.82
N VAL A 112 -17.90 -12.77 1.64
CA VAL A 112 -16.50 -12.72 1.19
C VAL A 112 -15.85 -14.08 1.44
N LYS A 113 -15.15 -14.59 0.44
CA LYS A 113 -14.34 -15.81 0.53
C LYS A 113 -12.95 -15.49 0.00
N ILE A 114 -11.92 -15.84 0.77
CA ILE A 114 -10.52 -15.66 0.36
C ILE A 114 -9.93 -17.04 0.09
N VAL A 115 -9.37 -17.20 -1.10
CA VAL A 115 -8.67 -18.39 -1.56
C VAL A 115 -7.26 -17.98 -1.96
N SER A 116 -6.26 -18.76 -1.55
CA SER A 116 -4.86 -18.44 -1.84
C SER A 116 -4.11 -19.69 -2.27
N GLN A 117 -3.38 -19.57 -3.39
CA GLN A 117 -2.40 -20.56 -3.82
C GLN A 117 -1.15 -20.58 -2.94
N PRO A 118 -0.51 -19.45 -2.60
CA PRO A 118 0.59 -19.46 -1.64
C PRO A 118 0.05 -19.56 -0.20
N ARG A 119 0.81 -20.23 0.67
CA ARG A 119 0.54 -20.21 2.12
C ARG A 119 0.83 -18.81 2.67
N MET A 120 -0.11 -18.28 3.43
CA MET A 120 0.09 -17.05 4.20
C MET A 120 0.51 -17.39 5.63
N SER A 121 1.54 -16.71 6.13
CA SER A 121 1.98 -16.88 7.52
C SER A 121 0.95 -16.28 8.49
N ALA A 122 0.87 -16.84 9.70
CA ALA A 122 -0.04 -16.32 10.74
C ALA A 122 0.20 -14.83 11.02
N LYS A 123 1.48 -14.41 11.05
CA LYS A 123 1.87 -13.00 11.24
C LYS A 123 1.29 -12.09 10.15
N ARG A 124 1.39 -12.50 8.88
CA ARG A 124 0.83 -11.73 7.75
C ARG A 124 -0.70 -11.64 7.83
N ILE A 125 -1.37 -12.76 8.13
CA ILE A 125 -2.82 -12.81 8.27
C ILE A 125 -3.28 -11.86 9.37
N GLN A 126 -2.63 -11.90 10.54
CA GLN A 126 -2.97 -11.05 11.67
C GLN A 126 -2.77 -9.57 11.32
N SER A 127 -1.61 -9.21 10.76
CA SER A 127 -1.29 -7.83 10.39
C SER A 127 -2.30 -7.26 9.37
N ILE A 128 -2.54 -7.97 8.27
CA ILE A 128 -3.44 -7.49 7.21
C ILE A 128 -4.90 -7.50 7.68
N SER A 129 -5.34 -8.53 8.41
CA SER A 129 -6.74 -8.56 8.91
C SER A 129 -7.04 -7.41 9.85
N ALA A 130 -6.11 -7.03 10.73
CA ALA A 130 -6.28 -5.87 11.61
C ALA A 130 -6.39 -4.54 10.85
N LEU A 131 -5.71 -4.40 9.70
CA LEU A 131 -5.84 -3.23 8.83
C LEU A 131 -7.22 -3.18 8.16
N ILE A 132 -7.64 -4.30 7.58
CA ILE A 132 -8.90 -4.39 6.82
C ILE A 132 -10.12 -4.28 7.72
N GLU A 133 -10.05 -4.79 8.96
CA GLU A 133 -11.19 -4.87 9.88
C GLU A 133 -11.83 -3.52 10.18
N LYS A 134 -11.06 -2.43 10.12
CA LYS A 134 -11.55 -1.05 10.31
C LYS A 134 -12.55 -0.63 9.24
N VAL A 135 -12.48 -1.22 8.04
CA VAL A 135 -13.31 -0.86 6.87
C VAL A 135 -14.27 -1.99 6.52
N SER A 136 -13.83 -3.25 6.61
CA SER A 136 -14.62 -4.43 6.27
C SER A 136 -14.30 -5.59 7.22
N PRO A 137 -15.03 -5.71 8.36
CA PRO A 137 -14.90 -6.84 9.28
C PRO A 137 -15.13 -8.20 8.61
N GLN A 138 -16.04 -8.27 7.64
CA GLN A 138 -16.35 -9.50 6.89
C GLN A 138 -15.15 -9.97 6.07
N THR A 139 -14.44 -9.05 5.42
CA THR A 139 -13.22 -9.36 4.66
C THR A 139 -12.08 -9.77 5.59
N ALA A 140 -11.91 -9.09 6.72
CA ALA A 140 -10.92 -9.47 7.73
C ALA A 140 -11.15 -10.89 8.27
N ASN A 141 -12.41 -11.26 8.54
CA ASN A 141 -12.78 -12.60 8.98
C ASN A 141 -12.57 -13.66 7.88
N ALA A 142 -12.90 -13.34 6.63
CA ALA A 142 -12.60 -14.21 5.49
C ALA A 142 -11.10 -14.44 5.33
N LEU A 143 -10.26 -13.44 5.63
CA LEU A 143 -8.80 -13.57 5.54
C LEU A 143 -8.25 -14.47 6.66
N ARG A 144 -8.77 -14.33 7.88
CA ARG A 144 -8.42 -15.19 9.03
C ARG A 144 -8.76 -16.65 8.81
N SER A 145 -9.78 -16.92 7.99
CA SER A 145 -10.28 -18.25 7.64
C SER A 145 -10.05 -18.61 6.16
N TYR A 146 -9.00 -18.05 5.54
CA TYR A 146 -8.74 -18.26 4.11
C TYR A 146 -8.57 -19.75 3.76
N GLN A 147 -8.93 -20.10 2.53
CA GLN A 147 -8.74 -21.44 2.00
C GLN A 147 -7.41 -21.52 1.24
N PHE A 148 -6.51 -22.38 1.72
CA PHE A 148 -5.29 -22.70 1.01
C PHE A 148 -5.58 -23.74 -0.08
N VAL A 149 -5.38 -23.35 -1.35
CA VAL A 149 -5.62 -24.21 -2.52
C VAL A 149 -4.37 -24.16 -3.41
N PRO A 150 -3.41 -25.09 -3.24
CA PRO A 150 -2.08 -25.01 -3.87
C PRO A 150 -2.09 -25.08 -5.41
N ASP A 151 -3.18 -25.57 -6.00
CA ASP A 151 -3.37 -25.68 -7.44
C ASP A 151 -4.55 -24.78 -7.89
N PHE A 152 -4.70 -23.59 -7.28
CA PHE A 152 -5.82 -22.68 -7.60
C PHE A 152 -5.71 -22.09 -9.01
N PHE A 153 -4.49 -21.83 -9.48
CA PHE A 153 -4.24 -21.36 -10.85
C PHE A 153 -3.59 -22.46 -11.69
N GLU A 154 -4.07 -22.63 -12.92
CA GLU A 154 -3.45 -23.48 -13.93
C GLU A 154 -2.24 -22.75 -14.54
N TRP A 155 -1.07 -22.90 -13.90
CA TRP A 155 0.19 -22.29 -14.36
C TRP A 155 1.15 -23.30 -14.99
N ARG A 156 0.98 -24.60 -14.72
CA ARG A 156 1.89 -25.65 -15.20
C ARG A 156 1.87 -25.77 -16.71
N SER A 157 0.68 -25.79 -17.32
CA SER A 157 0.53 -25.82 -18.79
C SER A 157 1.21 -24.62 -19.46
N ILE A 158 1.11 -23.43 -18.87
CA ILE A 158 1.73 -22.20 -19.39
C ILE A 158 3.26 -22.24 -19.25
N ALA A 159 3.80 -22.80 -18.16
CA ALA A 159 5.23 -22.94 -17.96
C ALA A 159 5.85 -23.98 -18.90
N GLU A 160 5.14 -25.08 -19.15
CA GLU A 160 5.52 -26.16 -20.07
C GLU A 160 5.53 -25.67 -21.54
N GLU A 161 4.54 -24.86 -21.95
CA GLU A 161 4.50 -24.23 -23.29
C GLU A 161 5.67 -23.28 -23.58
N HIS A 162 6.31 -22.74 -22.53
CA HIS A 162 7.38 -21.75 -22.64
C HIS A 162 8.76 -22.23 -22.18
N GLY A 163 8.94 -23.54 -21.96
CA GLY A 163 10.26 -24.19 -21.93
C GLY A 163 11.23 -23.68 -20.86
N LYS A 164 10.75 -23.35 -19.66
CA LYS A 164 11.63 -23.06 -18.51
C LYS A 164 11.42 -24.12 -17.43
N GLU A 165 12.23 -25.18 -17.52
CA GLU A 165 12.55 -26.05 -16.38
C GLU A 165 13.42 -25.31 -15.34
#